data_AF-Q024V6-F1
#
_entry.id   AF-Q024V6-F1
#
_cell.length_a   1.000
_cell.length_b   1.000
_cell.length_c   1.000
_cell.angle_alpha   90.00
_cell.angle_beta   90.00
_cell.angle_gamma   90.00
#
_symmetry.space_group_name_H-M   'P 1'
#
loop_
_entity.id
_entity.type
_entity.pdbx_description
1 polymer ?
#
loop_
_entity_poly.entity_id
_entity_poly.type
_entity_poly.pdbx_seq_one_letter_code
_entity_poly.pdbx_strand_id
1 'polypeptide(L)'
;MARFEDLQTLWQQQPVRTLAAPQAAELTAAFRRYGRRHDLINLAKLLVISLQMAILTNALRHRPTILFGACLAVFSSLLFLFRDWRDQRAVARLNFAEPSTEFLHNAIARLNAQRDPFRKREFYIAMGGAFIGLNLMFESWVGHLSTLAMPFLIYRLGRFVRDRRFRREAQPLIDRMSAVLETMEGDHA
;
A
#
# COMPACT_ATOMS: atom_id res chain seq x y z
N MET A 1 1.26 -10.24 47.11
CA MET A 1 0.70 -10.91 45.91
C MET A 1 -0.70 -10.37 45.71
N ALA A 2 -0.95 -9.63 44.63
CA ALA A 2 -2.30 -9.11 44.35
C ALA A 2 -3.25 -10.31 44.14
N ARG A 3 -4.43 -10.29 44.75
CA ARG A 3 -5.43 -11.36 44.55
C ARG A 3 -5.93 -11.28 43.11
N PHE A 4 -6.17 -12.43 42.50
CA PHE A 4 -6.71 -12.54 41.15
C PHE A 4 -8.05 -11.76 41.00
N GLU A 5 -8.83 -11.69 42.07
CA GLU A 5 -10.06 -10.90 42.18
C GLU A 5 -9.81 -9.39 42.02
N ASP A 6 -8.70 -8.85 42.58
CA ASP A 6 -8.34 -7.43 42.43
C ASP A 6 -7.96 -7.11 40.99
N LEU A 7 -7.24 -8.03 40.32
CA LEU A 7 -6.88 -7.91 38.90
C LEU A 7 -8.11 -8.02 37.98
N GLN A 8 -9.05 -8.89 38.31
CA GLN A 8 -10.29 -9.05 37.56
C GLN A 8 -11.22 -7.85 37.72
N THR A 9 -11.25 -7.26 38.91
CA THR A 9 -12.01 -6.03 39.19
C THR A 9 -11.40 -4.83 38.46
N LEU A 10 -10.07 -4.71 38.45
CA LEU A 10 -9.36 -3.69 37.67
C LEU A 10 -9.59 -3.84 36.16
N TRP A 11 -9.66 -5.07 35.66
CA TRP A 11 -9.93 -5.35 34.25
C TRP A 11 -11.37 -5.02 33.86
N GLN A 12 -12.35 -5.32 34.72
CA GLN A 12 -13.75 -4.96 34.49
C GLN A 12 -14.05 -3.47 34.67
N GLN A 13 -13.25 -2.78 35.48
CA GLN A 13 -13.37 -1.34 35.70
C GLN A 13 -12.65 -0.50 34.63
N GLN A 14 -11.95 -1.11 33.67
CA GLN A 14 -11.42 -0.35 32.54
C GLN A 14 -12.59 0.24 31.74
N PRO A 15 -12.75 1.57 31.69
CA PRO A 15 -13.79 2.16 30.88
C PRO A 15 -13.47 1.83 29.42
N VAL A 16 -14.38 1.13 28.75
CA VAL A 16 -14.35 0.98 27.30
C VAL A 16 -14.63 2.36 26.71
N ARG A 17 -13.58 3.17 26.57
CA ARG A 17 -13.68 4.52 26.03
C ARG A 17 -13.82 4.43 24.53
N THR A 18 -15.05 4.55 24.08
CA THR A 18 -15.39 4.64 22.66
C THR A 18 -15.19 6.07 22.19
N LEU A 19 -14.72 6.24 20.96
CA LEU A 19 -14.73 7.55 20.31
C LEU A 19 -16.15 8.13 20.33
N ALA A 20 -16.27 9.44 20.45
CA ALA A 20 -17.53 10.11 20.17
C ALA A 20 -18.02 9.72 18.77
N ALA A 21 -19.24 9.21 18.66
CA ALA A 21 -19.83 8.71 17.42
C ALA A 21 -19.65 9.65 16.19
N PRO A 22 -19.72 11.00 16.32
CA PRO A 22 -19.47 11.91 15.21
C PRO A 22 -18.02 11.84 14.66
N GLN A 23 -17.02 11.72 15.55
CA GLN A 23 -15.61 11.65 15.17
C GLN A 23 -15.27 10.30 14.50
N ALA A 24 -15.88 9.21 15.00
CA ALA A 24 -15.75 7.88 14.43
C ALA A 24 -16.34 7.81 13.00
N ALA A 25 -17.49 8.45 12.79
CA ALA A 25 -18.13 8.55 11.50
C ALA A 25 -17.29 9.38 10.51
N GLU A 26 -16.69 10.48 10.95
CA GLU A 26 -15.83 11.32 10.11
C GLU A 26 -14.56 10.56 9.66
N LEU A 27 -13.87 9.89 10.58
CA LEU A 27 -12.71 9.05 10.26
C LEU A 27 -13.08 7.93 9.28
N THR A 28 -14.17 7.21 9.54
CA THR A 28 -14.67 6.17 8.64
C THR A 28 -14.95 6.74 7.24
N ALA A 29 -15.58 7.92 7.15
CA ALA A 29 -15.84 8.58 5.88
C ALA A 29 -14.54 8.98 5.15
N ALA A 30 -13.54 9.48 5.87
CA ALA A 30 -12.23 9.84 5.32
C ALA A 30 -11.50 8.63 4.74
N PHE A 31 -11.46 7.50 5.47
CA PHE A 31 -10.86 6.25 4.99
C PHE A 31 -11.62 5.66 3.80
N ARG A 32 -12.95 5.75 3.77
CA ARG A 32 -13.75 5.34 2.60
C ARG A 32 -13.50 6.23 1.38
N ARG A 33 -13.30 7.55 1.56
CA ARG A 33 -12.91 8.45 0.46
C ARG A 33 -11.51 8.14 -0.05
N TYR A 34 -10.56 7.90 0.86
CA TYR A 34 -9.21 7.44 0.54
C TYR A 34 -9.23 6.15 -0.30
N GLY A 35 -10.02 5.16 0.13
CA GLY A 35 -10.18 3.89 -0.57
C GLY A 35 -10.76 4.05 -1.97
N ARG A 36 -11.88 4.77 -2.12
CA ARG A 36 -12.52 5.01 -3.43
C ARG A 36 -11.58 5.67 -4.43
N ARG A 37 -10.78 6.64 -3.99
CA ARG A 37 -9.78 7.30 -4.85
C ARG A 37 -8.72 6.32 -5.34
N HIS A 38 -8.21 5.47 -4.44
CA HIS A 38 -7.21 4.45 -4.78
C HIS A 38 -7.78 3.36 -5.69
N ASP A 39 -9.03 2.96 -5.47
CA ASP A 39 -9.74 2.02 -6.35
C ASP A 39 -9.83 2.58 -7.79
N LEU A 40 -10.22 3.84 -7.96
CA LEU A 40 -10.29 4.48 -9.29
C LEU A 40 -8.91 4.58 -9.94
N ILE A 41 -7.88 5.00 -9.19
CA ILE A 41 -6.51 5.11 -9.70
C ILE A 41 -5.99 3.73 -10.13
N ASN A 42 -6.21 2.68 -9.33
CA ASN A 42 -5.72 1.35 -9.65
C ASN A 42 -6.51 0.70 -10.79
N LEU A 43 -7.81 0.98 -10.91
CA LEU A 43 -8.62 0.56 -12.05
C LEU A 43 -8.12 1.24 -13.35
N ALA A 44 -7.82 2.54 -13.31
CA ALA A 44 -7.23 3.24 -14.44
C ALA A 44 -5.88 2.63 -14.84
N LYS A 45 -5.00 2.34 -13.88
CA LYS A 45 -3.72 1.64 -14.16
C LYS A 45 -3.94 0.27 -14.79
N LEU A 46 -4.92 -0.49 -14.29
CA LEU A 46 -5.25 -1.81 -14.83
C LEU A 46 -5.68 -1.70 -16.30
N LEU A 47 -6.57 -0.76 -16.63
CA LEU A 47 -7.00 -0.51 -18.01
C LEU A 47 -5.83 -0.15 -18.92
N VAL A 48 -4.94 0.74 -18.47
CA VAL A 48 -3.74 1.12 -19.23
C VAL A 48 -2.82 -0.07 -19.46
N ILE A 49 -2.57 -0.90 -18.44
CA ILE A 49 -1.75 -2.11 -18.57
C ILE A 49 -2.40 -3.12 -19.53
N SER A 50 -3.71 -3.32 -19.46
CA SER A 50 -4.44 -4.21 -20.37
C SER A 50 -4.36 -3.73 -21.82
N LEU A 51 -4.53 -2.42 -22.05
CA LEU A 51 -4.39 -1.83 -23.38
C LEU A 51 -2.94 -1.98 -23.90
N GLN A 52 -1.96 -1.66 -23.07
CA GLN A 52 -0.54 -1.83 -23.40
C GLN A 52 -0.23 -3.28 -23.77
N MET A 53 -0.76 -4.24 -23.02
CA MET A 53 -0.59 -5.66 -23.30
C MET A 53 -1.16 -6.07 -24.66
N ALA A 54 -2.35 -5.58 -25.01
CA ALA A 54 -2.97 -5.84 -26.31
C ALA A 54 -2.12 -5.29 -27.47
N ILE A 55 -1.61 -4.06 -27.31
CA ILE A 55 -0.72 -3.42 -28.29
C ILE A 55 0.59 -4.21 -28.44
N LEU A 56 1.24 -4.57 -27.32
CA LEU A 56 2.49 -5.33 -27.32
C LEU A 56 2.31 -6.71 -27.95
N THR A 57 1.22 -7.40 -27.64
CA THR A 57 0.92 -8.72 -28.21
C THR A 57 0.75 -8.63 -29.72
N ASN A 58 0.03 -7.63 -30.22
CA ASN A 58 -0.16 -7.45 -31.65
C ASN A 58 1.15 -7.06 -32.37
N ALA A 59 1.92 -6.14 -31.79
CA ALA A 59 3.17 -5.65 -32.38
C ALA A 59 4.30 -6.70 -32.39
N LEU A 60 4.35 -7.56 -31.36
CA LEU A 60 5.44 -8.51 -31.15
C LEU A 60 5.06 -9.96 -31.50
N ARG A 61 3.89 -10.20 -32.11
CA ARG A 61 3.38 -11.55 -32.44
C ARG A 61 4.36 -12.41 -33.27
N HIS A 62 5.24 -11.78 -34.04
CA HIS A 62 6.24 -12.46 -34.87
C HIS A 62 7.59 -12.65 -34.18
N ARG A 63 7.75 -12.18 -32.94
CA ARG A 63 8.98 -12.25 -32.15
C ARG A 63 8.68 -12.91 -30.80
N PRO A 64 8.56 -14.25 -30.75
CA PRO A 64 8.02 -14.96 -29.58
C PRO A 64 8.85 -14.75 -28.31
N THR A 65 10.18 -14.64 -28.42
CA THR A 65 11.07 -14.39 -27.27
C THR A 65 10.85 -13.01 -26.66
N ILE A 66 10.79 -11.96 -27.50
CA ILE A 66 10.56 -10.58 -27.07
C ILE A 66 9.15 -10.46 -26.48
N LEU A 67 8.17 -11.09 -27.11
CA LEU A 67 6.80 -11.15 -26.59
C LEU A 67 6.75 -11.81 -25.21
N PHE A 68 7.43 -12.94 -25.01
CA PHE A 68 7.51 -13.59 -23.71
C PHE A 68 8.15 -12.68 -22.64
N GLY A 69 9.24 -11.99 -22.98
CA GLY A 69 9.86 -10.99 -22.10
C GLY A 69 8.90 -9.87 -21.71
N ALA A 70 8.16 -9.33 -22.69
CA ALA A 70 7.14 -8.30 -22.46
C ALA A 70 6.00 -8.81 -21.54
N CYS A 71 5.48 -10.02 -21.80
CA CYS A 71 4.48 -10.66 -20.96
C CYS A 71 4.96 -10.81 -19.51
N LEU A 72 6.19 -11.27 -19.32
CA LEU A 72 6.79 -11.47 -18.00
C LEU A 72 6.92 -10.14 -17.23
N ALA A 73 7.35 -9.08 -17.90
CA ALA A 73 7.46 -7.74 -17.32
C ALA A 73 6.09 -7.15 -16.93
N VAL A 74 5.09 -7.32 -17.81
CA VAL A 74 3.71 -6.90 -17.53
C VAL A 74 3.11 -7.68 -16.37
N PHE A 75 3.25 -9.00 -16.35
CA PHE A 75 2.71 -9.85 -15.29
C PHE A 75 3.33 -9.53 -13.93
N SER A 76 4.64 -9.27 -13.91
CA SER A 76 5.36 -8.83 -12.71
C SER A 76 4.84 -7.49 -12.19
N SER A 77 4.55 -6.56 -13.09
CA SER A 77 3.95 -5.26 -12.75
C SER A 77 2.53 -5.41 -12.18
N LEU A 78 1.73 -6.31 -12.76
CA LEU A 78 0.39 -6.65 -12.26
C LEU A 78 0.44 -7.26 -10.86
N LEU A 79 1.37 -8.19 -10.61
CA LEU A 79 1.54 -8.80 -9.29
C LEU A 79 1.79 -7.74 -8.21
N PHE A 80 2.69 -6.80 -8.49
CA PHE A 80 2.94 -5.69 -7.58
C PHE A 80 1.71 -4.77 -7.42
N LEU A 81 1.03 -4.45 -8.51
CA LEU A 81 -0.18 -3.62 -8.49
C LEU A 81 -1.29 -4.25 -7.63
N PHE A 82 -1.61 -5.52 -7.84
CA PHE A 82 -2.64 -6.23 -7.06
C PHE A 82 -2.28 -6.31 -5.58
N ARG A 83 -1.01 -6.51 -5.25
CA ARG A 83 -0.55 -6.53 -3.87
C ARG A 83 -0.73 -5.18 -3.19
N ASP A 84 -0.28 -4.09 -3.84
CA ASP A 84 -0.43 -2.72 -3.34
C ASP A 84 -1.91 -2.33 -3.21
N TRP A 85 -2.72 -2.73 -4.19
CA TRP A 85 -4.16 -2.49 -4.17
C TRP A 85 -4.84 -3.22 -3.01
N ARG A 86 -4.47 -4.47 -2.74
CA ARG A 86 -4.99 -5.24 -1.60
C ARG A 86 -4.65 -4.56 -0.27
N ASP A 87 -3.42 -4.11 -0.10
CA ASP A 87 -2.98 -3.41 1.11
C ASP A 87 -3.75 -2.09 1.31
N GLN A 88 -3.96 -1.32 0.23
CA GLN A 88 -4.75 -0.08 0.28
C GLN A 88 -6.22 -0.34 0.63
N ARG A 89 -6.83 -1.39 0.06
CA ARG A 89 -8.21 -1.79 0.38
C ARG A 89 -8.36 -2.26 1.83
N ALA A 90 -7.37 -2.99 2.36
CA ALA A 90 -7.38 -3.42 3.75
C ALA A 90 -7.39 -2.23 4.72
N VAL A 91 -6.62 -1.17 4.41
CA VAL A 91 -6.61 0.06 5.20
C VAL A 91 -7.91 0.87 5.03
N ALA A 92 -8.46 0.95 3.82
CA ALA A 92 -9.70 1.68 3.57
C ALA A 92 -10.95 1.06 4.24
N ARG A 93 -10.88 -0.21 4.65
CA ARG A 93 -11.98 -0.96 5.29
C ARG A 93 -11.86 -1.04 6.81
N LEU A 94 -10.94 -0.29 7.42
CA LEU A 94 -10.84 -0.20 8.87
C LEU A 94 -12.18 0.31 9.46
N ASN A 95 -12.68 -0.39 10.48
CA ASN A 95 -13.95 -0.08 11.14
C ASN A 95 -13.67 0.73 12.41
N PHE A 96 -14.14 1.98 12.46
CA PHE A 96 -13.97 2.88 13.60
C PHE A 96 -15.21 2.94 14.49
N ALA A 97 -16.12 1.96 14.43
CA ALA A 97 -17.33 1.96 15.27
C ALA A 97 -17.00 1.93 16.78
N GLU A 98 -15.96 1.18 17.17
CA GLU A 98 -15.47 1.09 18.55
C GLU A 98 -13.93 1.05 18.52
N PRO A 99 -13.25 2.19 18.31
CA PRO A 99 -11.80 2.20 18.15
C PRO A 99 -11.14 2.18 19.54
N SER A 100 -10.37 1.13 19.83
CA SER A 100 -9.45 1.11 20.97
C SER A 100 -8.15 1.87 20.66
N THR A 101 -7.40 2.27 21.69
CA THR A 101 -6.06 2.86 21.54
C THR A 101 -5.11 1.93 20.77
N GLU A 102 -5.17 0.62 21.04
CA GLU A 102 -4.42 -0.39 20.30
C GLU A 102 -4.84 -0.48 18.82
N PHE A 103 -6.12 -0.33 18.52
CA PHE A 103 -6.62 -0.29 17.15
C PHE A 103 -6.06 0.92 16.40
N LEU A 104 -6.04 2.10 17.01
CA LEU A 104 -5.48 3.31 16.42
C LEU A 104 -3.96 3.19 16.18
N HIS A 105 -3.21 2.66 17.15
CA HIS A 105 -1.78 2.35 16.98
C HIS A 105 -1.55 1.41 15.79
N ASN A 106 -2.33 0.34 15.69
CA ASN A 106 -2.25 -0.62 14.59
C ASN A 106 -2.63 0.00 13.24
N ALA A 107 -3.63 0.89 13.21
CA ALA A 107 -4.04 1.62 12.00
C ALA A 107 -2.94 2.57 11.51
N ILE A 108 -2.32 3.33 12.43
CA ILE A 108 -1.17 4.21 12.16
C ILE A 108 0.02 3.39 11.63
N ALA A 109 0.36 2.27 12.29
CA ALA A 109 1.44 1.39 11.86
C ALA A 109 1.19 0.84 10.44
N ARG A 110 -0.04 0.43 10.12
CA ARG A 110 -0.42 -0.05 8.78
C ARG A 110 -0.33 1.04 7.71
N LEU A 111 -0.71 2.27 8.03
CA LEU A 111 -0.54 3.41 7.12
C LEU A 111 0.94 3.70 6.90
N ASN A 112 1.74 3.78 7.98
CA ASN A 112 3.18 3.97 7.90
C ASN A 112 3.89 2.88 7.10
N ALA A 113 3.44 1.62 7.19
CA ALA A 113 3.98 0.52 6.39
C ALA A 113 3.79 0.72 4.87
N GLN A 114 2.87 1.60 4.43
CA GLN A 114 2.71 1.94 3.01
C GLN A 114 3.83 2.83 2.46
N ARG A 115 4.62 3.47 3.35
CA ARG A 115 5.76 4.32 3.00
C ARG A 115 6.92 3.54 2.40
N ASP A 116 7.11 2.27 2.79
CA ASP A 116 8.21 1.46 2.29
C ASP A 116 7.77 0.07 1.78
N PRO A 117 7.03 0.02 0.65
CA PRO A 117 6.62 -1.25 0.05
C PRO A 117 7.80 -2.06 -0.50
N PHE A 118 8.95 -1.41 -0.69
CA PHE A 118 10.13 -1.97 -1.35
C PHE A 118 10.90 -2.97 -0.50
N ARG A 119 10.59 -3.06 0.79
CA ARG A 119 11.16 -4.07 1.69
C ARG A 119 10.40 -5.40 1.68
N LYS A 120 9.28 -5.49 0.98
CA LYS A 120 8.44 -6.69 0.95
C LYS A 120 8.99 -7.72 -0.03
N ARG A 121 8.93 -9.01 0.34
CA ARG A 121 9.39 -10.13 -0.51
C ARG A 121 8.74 -10.10 -1.90
N GLU A 122 7.46 -9.74 -1.94
CA GLU A 122 6.67 -9.65 -3.16
C GLU A 122 7.20 -8.59 -4.13
N PHE A 123 7.80 -7.51 -3.62
CA PHE A 123 8.46 -6.51 -4.47
C PHE A 123 9.70 -7.08 -5.15
N TYR A 124 10.53 -7.83 -4.43
CA TYR A 124 11.71 -8.47 -5.03
C TYR A 124 11.34 -9.51 -6.07
N ILE A 125 10.27 -10.29 -5.84
CA ILE A 125 9.76 -11.25 -6.83
C ILE A 125 9.29 -10.52 -8.10
N ALA A 126 8.47 -9.47 -7.94
CA ALA A 126 8.01 -8.67 -9.07
C ALA A 126 9.19 -8.00 -9.81
N MET A 127 10.15 -7.44 -9.08
CA MET A 127 11.29 -6.77 -9.69
C MET A 127 12.22 -7.75 -10.42
N GLY A 128 12.44 -8.94 -9.86
CA GLY A 128 13.20 -10.00 -10.52
C GLY A 128 12.53 -10.46 -11.82
N GLY A 129 11.22 -10.70 -11.80
CA GLY A 129 10.47 -11.05 -13.01
C GLY A 129 10.49 -9.93 -14.06
N ALA A 130 10.34 -8.67 -13.64
CA ALA A 130 10.47 -7.52 -14.54
C ALA A 130 11.87 -7.40 -15.14
N PHE A 131 12.92 -7.63 -14.35
CA PHE A 131 14.30 -7.58 -14.82
C PHE A 131 14.61 -8.67 -15.85
N ILE A 132 14.19 -9.91 -15.59
CA ILE A 132 14.32 -11.02 -16.55
C ILE A 132 13.53 -10.71 -17.82
N GLY A 133 12.28 -10.23 -17.67
CA GLY A 133 11.43 -9.86 -18.80
C GLY A 133 12.05 -8.79 -19.70
N LEU A 134 12.58 -7.73 -19.09
CA LEU A 134 13.28 -6.66 -19.82
C LEU A 134 14.54 -7.18 -20.51
N ASN A 135 15.35 -8.02 -19.86
CA ASN A 135 16.54 -8.58 -20.50
C ASN A 135 16.21 -9.46 -21.71
N LEU A 136 15.10 -10.19 -21.69
CA LEU A 136 14.64 -10.97 -22.84
C LEU A 136 14.12 -10.11 -24.01
N MET A 137 13.80 -8.84 -23.76
CA MET A 137 13.33 -7.92 -24.80
C MET A 137 14.45 -7.22 -25.55
N PHE A 138 15.66 -7.15 -24.99
CA PHE A 138 16.81 -6.49 -25.62
C PHE A 138 17.83 -7.50 -26.10
N GLU A 139 18.25 -7.36 -27.35
CA GLU A 139 19.28 -8.24 -27.97
C GLU A 139 20.66 -7.56 -28.02
N SER A 140 20.76 -6.26 -27.71
CA SER A 140 22.01 -5.49 -27.80
C SER A 140 22.68 -5.30 -26.45
N TRP A 141 24.01 -5.23 -26.45
CA TRP A 141 24.80 -4.99 -25.23
C TRP A 141 24.44 -3.67 -24.54
N VAL A 142 24.14 -2.61 -25.32
CA VAL A 142 23.63 -1.32 -24.81
C VAL A 142 22.26 -1.50 -24.16
N GLY A 143 21.39 -2.32 -24.74
CA GLY A 143 20.11 -2.69 -24.17
C GLY A 143 20.27 -3.37 -22.82
N HIS A 144 21.16 -4.35 -22.70
CA HIS A 144 21.45 -5.02 -21.43
C HIS A 144 22.01 -4.06 -20.37
N LEU A 145 22.93 -3.16 -20.72
CA LEU A 145 23.41 -2.12 -19.79
C LEU A 145 22.30 -1.17 -19.34
N SER A 146 21.38 -0.83 -20.24
CA SER A 146 20.23 -0.01 -19.87
C SER A 146 19.32 -0.74 -18.87
N THR A 147 19.16 -2.06 -19.00
CA THR A 147 18.39 -2.86 -18.01
C THR A 147 19.05 -2.93 -16.63
N LEU A 148 20.37 -2.70 -16.53
CA LEU A 148 21.07 -2.60 -15.25
C LEU A 148 20.85 -1.23 -14.58
N ALA A 149 20.91 -0.14 -15.34
CA ALA A 149 20.80 1.22 -14.78
C ALA A 149 19.34 1.67 -14.56
N MET A 150 18.42 1.29 -15.46
CA MET A 150 17.01 1.68 -15.42
C MET A 150 16.31 1.35 -14.10
N PRO A 151 16.46 0.15 -13.51
CA PRO A 151 15.80 -0.20 -12.26
C PRO A 151 16.13 0.77 -11.12
N PHE A 152 17.37 1.26 -11.03
CA PHE A 152 17.77 2.22 -10.00
C PHE A 152 17.11 3.59 -10.20
N LEU A 153 17.03 4.06 -11.44
CA LEU A 153 16.36 5.32 -11.79
C LEU A 153 14.85 5.21 -11.52
N ILE A 154 14.22 4.13 -11.97
CA ILE A 154 12.80 3.85 -11.75
C ILE A 154 12.53 3.72 -10.24
N TYR A 155 13.40 3.03 -9.51
CA TYR A 155 13.31 2.90 -8.06
C TYR A 155 13.35 4.27 -7.36
N ARG A 156 14.33 5.11 -7.70
CA ARG A 156 14.47 6.45 -7.12
C ARG A 156 13.26 7.33 -7.44
N LEU A 157 12.80 7.32 -8.68
CA LEU A 157 11.60 8.05 -9.10
C LEU A 157 10.35 7.53 -8.39
N GLY A 158 10.20 6.21 -8.28
CA GLY A 158 9.10 5.54 -7.59
C GLY A 158 9.07 5.89 -6.10
N ARG A 159 10.21 5.85 -5.41
CA ARG A 159 10.37 6.32 -4.02
C ARG A 159 9.94 7.78 -3.90
N PHE A 160 10.45 8.67 -4.75
CA PHE A 160 10.13 10.10 -4.71
C PHE A 160 8.62 10.38 -4.88
N VAL A 161 8.00 9.81 -5.91
CA VAL A 161 6.57 9.98 -6.18
C VAL A 161 5.74 9.42 -5.02
N ARG A 162 6.14 8.28 -4.47
CA ARG A 162 5.42 7.62 -3.38
C ARG A 162 5.55 8.39 -2.07
N ASP A 163 6.73 8.87 -1.71
CA ASP A 163 6.94 9.72 -0.53
C ASP A 163 6.14 11.04 -0.66
N ARG A 164 6.08 11.62 -1.86
CA ARG A 164 5.25 12.80 -2.13
C ARG A 164 3.76 12.51 -1.99
N ARG A 165 3.28 11.37 -2.50
CA ARG A 165 1.87 10.94 -2.35
C ARG A 165 1.52 10.65 -0.90
N PHE A 166 2.38 9.93 -0.19
CA PHE A 166 2.21 9.60 1.22
C PHE A 166 2.02 10.86 2.08
N ARG A 167 2.88 11.86 1.91
CA ARG A 167 2.77 13.16 2.61
C ARG A 167 1.46 13.90 2.31
N ARG A 168 0.91 13.75 1.12
CA ARG A 168 -0.33 14.45 0.72
C ARG A 168 -1.60 13.73 1.17
N GLU A 169 -1.58 12.40 1.23
CA GLU A 169 -2.80 11.61 1.37
C GLU A 169 -2.86 10.81 2.67
N ALA A 170 -1.76 10.17 3.07
CA ALA A 170 -1.71 9.32 4.25
C ALA A 170 -1.33 10.10 5.52
N GLN A 171 -0.39 11.06 5.41
CA GLN A 171 0.05 11.87 6.55
C GLN A 171 -1.11 12.60 7.24
N PRO A 172 -2.05 13.27 6.54
CA PRO A 172 -3.16 13.94 7.20
C PRO A 172 -4.09 12.97 7.95
N LEU A 173 -4.20 11.71 7.51
CA LEU A 173 -4.97 10.68 8.22
C LEU A 173 -4.24 10.21 9.47
N ILE A 174 -2.92 10.06 9.40
CA ILE A 174 -2.08 9.74 10.56
C ILE A 174 -2.16 10.85 11.60
N ASP A 175 -2.02 12.11 11.17
CA ASP A 175 -2.06 13.26 12.08
C ASP A 175 -3.42 13.33 12.80
N ARG A 176 -4.52 13.12 12.08
CA ARG A 176 -5.87 13.04 12.68
C ARG A 176 -6.03 11.89 13.68
N MET A 177 -5.56 10.69 13.33
CA MET A 177 -5.63 9.55 14.26
C MET A 177 -4.72 9.74 15.47
N SER A 178 -3.57 10.39 15.30
CA SER A 178 -2.63 10.67 16.39
C SER A 178 -3.21 11.70 17.35
N ALA A 179 -3.84 12.76 16.84
CA ALA A 179 -4.56 13.72 17.68
C ALA A 179 -5.70 13.06 18.47
N VAL A 180 -6.46 12.17 17.83
CA VAL A 180 -7.51 11.39 18.53
C VAL A 180 -6.91 10.47 19.59
N LEU A 181 -5.81 9.80 19.28
CA LEU A 181 -5.09 8.97 20.25
C LEU A 181 -4.61 9.79 21.45
N GLU A 182 -4.00 10.96 21.21
CA GLU A 182 -3.57 11.90 22.24
C GLU A 182 -4.72 12.39 23.11
N THR A 183 -5.93 12.61 22.56
CA THR A 183 -7.09 12.96 23.40
C THR A 183 -7.54 11.79 24.28
N MET A 184 -7.50 10.55 23.75
CA MET A 184 -7.87 9.36 24.52
C MET A 184 -6.87 9.06 25.64
N GLU A 185 -5.58 9.29 25.37
CA GLU A 185 -4.46 9.11 26.31
C GLU A 185 -4.29 10.30 27.27
N GLY A 186 -4.57 11.53 26.84
CA GLY A 186 -4.50 12.74 27.65
C GLY A 186 -5.61 12.79 28.72
N ASP A 187 -6.79 12.24 28.40
CA ASP A 187 -7.84 11.96 29.40
C ASP A 187 -7.44 10.84 30.40
N HIS A 188 -6.23 10.28 30.32
CA HIS A 188 -5.67 9.32 31.29
C HIS A 188 -4.72 9.95 32.32
N ALA A 189 -4.32 11.23 32.17
CA ALA A 189 -3.45 11.96 33.11
C ALA A 189 -4.26 12.81 34.10
#